data_AF-A0A392NC39-F1
#
_entry.id   AF-A0A392NC39-F1
#
_cell.length_a   1.000
_cell.length_b   1.000
_cell.length_c   1.000
_cell.angle_alpha   90.00
_cell.angle_beta   90.00
_cell.angle_gamma   90.00
#
_symmetry.space_group_name_H-M   'P 1'
#
loop_
_entity.id
_entity.type
_entity.pdbx_description
1 polymer ?
#
loop_
_entity_poly.entity_id
_entity_poly.type
_entity_poly.pdbx_seq_one_letter_code
_entity_poly.pdbx_strand_id
1 'polypeptide(L)'
;VKLIVVLGELGGRDEYSLVEALKQGKVTKPVVAWVSGTCATLFKSEVQFGHAGAKSGGDLESAQGKNQALREAGAVVPTSYEAFETSIKETFDKLIEDGKITPVKEFTPPQIPEDLSFAIKSGKVRAPTHIISTISDDRGEEPCYAGVPMSSIIEKGLGVGDVISLLWFKRSLPRYCTQFIEAKLLWINFALSSI
;
A
#
# COMPACT_ATOMS: atom_id res chain seq x y z
N VAL A 1 7.69 -14.56 25.77
CA VAL A 1 6.95 -15.38 24.77
C VAL A 1 6.53 -16.71 25.39
N LYS A 2 5.22 -16.92 25.57
CA LYS A 2 4.61 -18.11 26.21
C LYS A 2 3.77 -18.97 25.26
N LEU A 3 3.32 -18.37 24.15
CA LEU A 3 2.59 -18.98 23.04
C LEU A 3 3.30 -18.57 21.74
N ILE A 4 3.36 -19.46 20.75
CA ILE A 4 3.85 -19.16 19.41
C ILE A 4 2.69 -19.35 18.44
N VAL A 5 2.45 -18.35 17.58
CA VAL A 5 1.45 -18.42 16.52
C VAL A 5 2.18 -18.34 15.19
N VAL A 6 1.87 -19.27 14.28
CA VAL A 6 2.52 -19.38 12.97
C VAL A 6 1.46 -19.35 11.88
N LEU A 7 1.60 -18.41 10.94
CA LEU A 7 0.80 -18.36 9.73
C LEU A 7 1.71 -18.62 8.53
N GLY A 8 1.58 -19.80 7.94
CA GLY A 8 2.31 -20.24 6.77
C GLY A 8 1.50 -20.10 5.48
N GLU A 9 2.14 -20.48 4.38
CA GLU A 9 1.55 -20.45 3.04
C GLU A 9 1.92 -21.72 2.26
N LEU A 10 1.12 -22.06 1.25
CA LEU A 10 1.49 -23.09 0.28
C LEU A 10 2.81 -22.74 -0.44
N GLY A 11 3.51 -23.75 -0.95
CA GLY A 11 4.77 -23.57 -1.66
C GLY A 11 5.99 -23.54 -0.72
N GLY A 12 7.11 -24.11 -1.17
CA GLY A 12 8.31 -24.26 -0.33
C GLY A 12 8.16 -25.28 0.80
N ARG A 13 9.17 -25.37 1.68
CA ARG A 13 9.28 -26.41 2.73
C ARG A 13 9.61 -25.88 4.12
N ASP A 14 9.51 -24.57 4.33
CA ASP A 14 9.99 -23.93 5.57
C ASP A 14 9.24 -24.44 6.81
N GLU A 15 7.93 -24.69 6.69
CA GLU A 15 7.10 -25.21 7.78
C GLU A 15 7.53 -26.62 8.23
N TYR A 16 8.17 -27.41 7.36
CA TYR A 16 8.71 -28.72 7.77
C TYR A 16 9.89 -28.58 8.72
N SER A 17 10.64 -27.48 8.66
CA SER A 17 11.69 -27.21 9.65
C SER A 17 11.09 -27.03 11.05
N LEU A 18 9.89 -26.46 11.15
CA LEU A 18 9.15 -26.35 12.40
C LEU A 18 8.60 -27.71 12.85
N VAL A 19 8.07 -28.52 11.93
CA VAL A 19 7.66 -29.92 12.20
C VAL A 19 8.81 -30.71 12.82
N GLU A 20 9.99 -30.64 12.21
CA GLU A 20 11.18 -31.33 12.71
C GLU A 20 11.65 -30.77 14.06
N ALA A 21 11.58 -29.45 14.26
CA ALA A 21 11.92 -28.84 15.55
C ALA A 21 10.96 -29.23 16.68
N LEU A 22 9.66 -29.41 16.37
CA LEU A 22 8.65 -29.92 17.30
C LEU A 22 8.92 -31.38 17.64
N LYS A 23 9.14 -32.24 16.64
CA LYS A 23 9.47 -33.66 16.84
C LYS A 23 10.75 -33.87 17.65
N GLN A 24 11.77 -33.03 17.43
CA GLN A 24 13.04 -33.08 18.16
C GLN A 24 12.95 -32.47 19.57
N GLY A 25 11.78 -31.96 19.98
CA GLY A 25 11.60 -31.31 21.28
C GLY A 25 12.37 -29.99 21.44
N LYS A 26 12.88 -29.42 20.34
CA LYS A 26 13.57 -28.11 20.35
C LYS A 26 12.58 -26.98 20.61
N VAL A 27 11.34 -27.14 20.18
CA VAL A 27 10.22 -26.24 20.47
C VAL A 27 9.31 -26.88 21.50
N THR A 28 9.33 -26.36 22.72
CA THR A 28 8.57 -26.89 23.87
C THR A 28 7.36 -26.03 24.25
N LYS A 29 7.26 -24.83 23.67
CA LYS A 29 6.12 -23.92 23.89
C LYS A 29 4.97 -24.36 22.98
N PRO A 30 3.71 -24.18 23.39
CA PRO A 30 2.58 -24.47 22.52
C PRO A 30 2.67 -23.62 21.25
N VAL A 31 2.45 -24.29 20.12
CA VAL A 31 2.44 -23.69 18.79
C VAL A 31 1.03 -23.84 18.22
N VAL A 32 0.43 -22.71 17.83
CA VAL A 32 -0.82 -22.69 17.05
C VAL A 32 -0.42 -22.33 15.62
N ALA A 33 -0.67 -23.20 14.66
CA ALA A 33 -0.19 -23.03 13.29
C ALA A 33 -1.29 -23.23 12.26
N TRP A 34 -1.27 -22.42 11.21
CA TRP A 34 -2.14 -22.59 10.05
C TRP A 34 -1.38 -22.28 8.77
N VAL A 35 -1.49 -23.13 7.77
CA VAL A 35 -0.94 -22.91 6.43
C VAL A 35 -2.07 -22.56 5.48
N SER A 36 -2.01 -21.34 4.94
CA SER A 36 -2.97 -20.81 3.98
C SER A 36 -2.75 -21.39 2.58
N GLY A 37 -3.77 -21.31 1.71
CA GLY A 37 -3.68 -21.87 0.35
C GLY A 37 -4.35 -23.22 0.14
N THR A 38 -5.24 -23.63 1.03
CA THR A 38 -6.00 -24.89 0.92
C THR A 38 -6.90 -24.95 -0.33
N CYS A 39 -7.24 -23.80 -0.92
CA CYS A 39 -8.01 -23.73 -2.16
C CYS A 39 -7.19 -24.17 -3.40
N ALA A 40 -5.86 -24.23 -3.31
CA ALA A 40 -5.00 -24.60 -4.43
C ALA A 40 -5.38 -25.96 -5.04
N THR A 41 -5.81 -26.92 -4.21
CA THR A 41 -6.23 -28.27 -4.66
C THR A 41 -7.56 -28.29 -5.41
N LEU A 42 -8.33 -27.20 -5.38
CA LEU A 42 -9.58 -27.09 -6.14
C LEU A 42 -9.32 -26.69 -7.61
N PHE A 43 -8.11 -26.21 -7.92
CA PHE A 43 -7.73 -25.85 -9.27
C PHE A 43 -7.14 -27.04 -10.02
N LYS A 44 -7.48 -27.16 -11.31
CA LYS A 44 -7.03 -28.25 -12.19
C LYS A 44 -5.60 -28.07 -12.72
N SER A 45 -5.04 -26.88 -12.57
CA SER A 45 -3.74 -26.48 -13.08
C SER A 45 -2.91 -25.83 -11.98
N GLU A 46 -1.60 -25.81 -12.14
CA GLU A 46 -0.74 -25.07 -11.21
C GLU A 46 -1.09 -23.58 -11.23
N VAL A 47 -1.36 -23.01 -10.05
CA VAL A 47 -1.65 -21.59 -9.88
C VAL A 47 -0.49 -20.95 -9.11
N GLN A 48 0.05 -19.88 -9.67
CA GLN A 48 0.93 -18.97 -8.96
C GLN A 48 0.05 -17.94 -8.23
N PHE A 49 0.14 -17.90 -6.92
CA PHE A 49 -0.48 -16.85 -6.11
C PHE A 49 0.45 -15.63 -6.04
N GLY A 50 -0.08 -14.51 -5.53
CA GLY A 50 0.57 -13.20 -5.61
C GLY A 50 1.98 -13.14 -4.99
N HIS A 51 2.27 -13.97 -3.99
CA HIS A 51 3.64 -14.11 -3.46
C HIS A 51 4.48 -15.02 -4.35
N ALA A 52 5.72 -14.62 -4.64
CA ALA A 52 6.61 -15.34 -5.56
C ALA A 52 6.82 -16.83 -5.22
N GLY A 53 6.81 -17.18 -3.93
CA GLY A 53 6.95 -18.57 -3.45
C GLY A 53 5.64 -19.37 -3.36
N ALA A 54 4.49 -18.72 -3.50
CA ALA A 54 3.18 -19.33 -3.33
C ALA A 54 2.70 -20.00 -4.61
N LYS A 55 3.38 -21.09 -4.97
CA LYS A 55 3.05 -21.89 -6.16
C LYS A 55 2.51 -23.24 -5.73
N SER A 56 1.38 -23.66 -6.30
CA SER A 56 0.87 -25.01 -6.09
C SER A 56 1.83 -26.03 -6.74
N GLY A 57 2.75 -26.56 -5.95
CA GLY A 57 3.65 -27.66 -6.32
C GLY A 57 3.10 -29.03 -5.89
N GLY A 58 3.99 -30.01 -5.73
CA GLY A 58 3.63 -31.37 -5.31
C GLY A 58 3.08 -31.45 -3.88
N ASP A 59 2.66 -32.64 -3.44
CA ASP A 59 1.95 -32.86 -2.16
C ASP A 59 2.67 -32.28 -0.93
N LEU A 60 4.01 -32.30 -0.93
CA LEU A 60 4.86 -31.73 0.14
C LEU A 60 4.86 -30.20 0.16
N GLU A 61 4.42 -29.54 -0.89
CA GLU A 61 4.32 -28.08 -0.96
C GLU A 61 2.87 -27.61 -0.75
N SER A 62 1.92 -28.55 -0.68
CA SER A 62 0.51 -28.26 -0.46
C SER A 62 0.23 -27.75 0.95
N ALA A 63 -0.74 -26.84 1.07
CA ALA A 63 -1.19 -26.35 2.36
C ALA A 63 -1.80 -27.48 3.23
N GLN A 64 -2.53 -28.43 2.63
CA GLN A 64 -3.06 -29.58 3.38
C GLN A 64 -1.94 -30.46 3.94
N GLY A 65 -0.93 -30.78 3.13
CA GLY A 65 0.19 -31.62 3.55
C GLY A 65 0.97 -31.00 4.70
N LYS A 66 1.23 -29.69 4.64
CA LYS A 66 1.89 -28.95 5.73
C LYS A 66 1.04 -28.86 6.99
N ASN A 67 -0.26 -28.55 6.87
CA ASN A 67 -1.19 -28.51 8.01
C ASN A 67 -1.28 -29.87 8.72
N GLN A 68 -1.32 -30.95 7.95
CA GLN A 68 -1.32 -32.30 8.50
C GLN A 68 0.00 -32.61 9.23
N ALA A 69 1.14 -32.32 8.61
CA ALA A 69 2.46 -32.57 9.22
C ALA A 69 2.65 -31.78 10.53
N LEU A 70 2.17 -30.52 10.59
CA LEU A 70 2.18 -29.70 11.80
C LEU A 70 1.29 -30.28 12.90
N ARG A 71 0.09 -30.75 12.55
CA ARG A 71 -0.83 -31.39 13.49
C ARG A 71 -0.23 -32.67 14.08
N GLU A 72 0.39 -33.50 13.23
CA GLU A 72 1.06 -34.75 13.65
C GLU A 72 2.29 -34.49 14.54
N ALA A 73 2.97 -33.36 14.35
CA ALA A 73 4.09 -32.95 15.20
C ALA A 73 3.67 -32.34 16.55
N GLY A 74 2.36 -32.23 16.82
CA GLY A 74 1.83 -31.72 18.09
C GLY A 74 1.52 -30.22 18.12
N ALA A 75 1.54 -29.53 16.97
CA ALA A 75 1.00 -28.18 16.89
C ALA A 75 -0.54 -28.20 16.90
N VAL A 76 -1.14 -27.14 17.44
CA VAL A 76 -2.59 -26.90 17.36
C VAL A 76 -2.89 -26.32 15.98
N VAL A 77 -3.48 -27.12 15.10
CA VAL A 77 -3.84 -26.72 13.74
C VAL A 77 -5.36 -26.72 13.59
N PRO A 78 -6.01 -25.57 13.34
CA PRO A 78 -7.46 -25.49 13.19
C PRO A 78 -7.94 -26.21 11.91
N THR A 79 -9.25 -26.34 11.74
CA THR A 79 -9.86 -26.92 10.53
C THR A 79 -9.92 -25.94 9.36
N SER A 80 -9.96 -24.64 9.65
CA SER A 80 -9.96 -23.55 8.68
C SER A 80 -9.32 -22.29 9.25
N TYR A 81 -9.12 -21.27 8.41
CA TYR A 81 -8.57 -19.99 8.85
C TYR A 81 -9.53 -19.26 9.82
N GLU A 82 -10.83 -19.39 9.63
CA GLU A 82 -11.85 -18.79 10.50
C GLU A 82 -11.79 -19.34 11.93
N ALA A 83 -11.44 -20.62 12.08
CA ALA A 83 -11.26 -21.25 13.38
C ALA A 83 -9.90 -20.93 14.05
N PHE A 84 -9.02 -20.19 13.38
CA PHE A 84 -7.69 -19.86 13.88
C PHE A 84 -7.75 -18.96 15.11
N GLU A 85 -8.62 -17.93 15.10
CA GLU A 85 -8.84 -17.05 16.25
C GLU A 85 -9.26 -17.85 17.49
N THR A 86 -10.25 -18.73 17.33
CA THR A 86 -10.76 -19.59 18.41
C THR A 86 -9.66 -20.49 18.97
N SER A 87 -8.85 -21.12 18.10
CA SER A 87 -7.74 -21.99 18.53
C SER A 87 -6.65 -21.23 19.29
N ILE A 88 -6.35 -19.99 18.88
CA ILE A 88 -5.40 -19.12 19.59
C ILE A 88 -5.94 -18.78 20.98
N LYS A 89 -7.21 -18.36 21.06
CA LYS A 89 -7.87 -18.01 22.32
C LYS A 89 -7.89 -19.20 23.29
N GLU A 90 -8.34 -20.37 22.84
CA GLU A 90 -8.39 -21.58 23.67
C GLU A 90 -6.99 -21.98 24.19
N THR A 91 -5.96 -21.86 23.36
CA THR A 91 -4.58 -22.18 23.77
C THR A 91 -4.05 -21.15 24.77
N PHE A 92 -4.41 -19.88 24.60
CA PHE A 92 -4.06 -18.81 25.53
C PHE A 92 -4.76 -18.96 26.88
N ASP A 93 -6.06 -19.27 26.88
CA ASP A 93 -6.85 -19.49 28.09
C ASP A 93 -6.29 -20.68 28.91
N LYS A 94 -5.93 -21.79 28.24
CA LYS A 94 -5.23 -22.92 28.89
C LYS A 94 -3.90 -22.51 29.53
N LEU A 95 -3.16 -21.58 28.94
CA LEU A 95 -1.91 -21.08 29.52
C LEU A 95 -2.12 -20.15 30.72
N ILE A 96 -3.27 -19.48 30.81
CA ILE A 96 -3.69 -18.73 31.99
C ILE A 96 -4.07 -19.69 33.11
N GLU A 97 -4.88 -20.72 32.79
CA GLU A 97 -5.27 -21.77 33.75
C GLU A 97 -4.05 -22.51 34.32
N ASP A 98 -3.06 -22.81 33.47
CA ASP A 98 -1.77 -23.38 33.87
C ASP A 98 -0.89 -22.44 34.71
N GLY A 99 -1.30 -21.17 34.92
CA GLY A 99 -0.53 -20.15 35.64
C GLY A 99 0.75 -19.69 34.91
N LYS A 100 0.92 -20.03 33.62
CA LYS A 100 2.10 -19.68 32.83
C LYS A 100 2.06 -18.24 32.31
N ILE A 101 0.87 -17.64 32.22
CA ILE A 101 0.61 -16.27 31.78
C ILE A 101 -0.21 -15.56 32.86
N THR A 102 0.29 -14.40 33.31
CA THR A 102 -0.47 -13.48 34.16
C THR A 102 -0.98 -12.33 33.30
N PRO A 103 -2.31 -12.12 33.18
CA PRO A 103 -2.86 -10.98 32.46
C PRO A 103 -2.33 -9.67 33.02
N VAL A 104 -1.75 -8.84 32.15
CA VAL A 104 -1.29 -7.50 32.53
C VAL A 104 -2.50 -6.57 32.49
N LYS A 105 -2.66 -5.73 33.51
CA LYS A 105 -3.72 -4.71 33.53
C LYS A 105 -3.52 -3.76 32.35
N GLU A 106 -4.56 -3.59 31.55
CA GLU A 106 -4.54 -2.64 30.46
C GLU A 106 -4.34 -1.22 31.00
N PHE A 107 -3.41 -0.48 30.39
CA PHE A 107 -3.17 0.92 30.70
C PHE A 107 -3.48 1.75 29.46
N THR A 108 -3.99 2.95 29.68
CA THR A 108 -4.23 3.89 28.57
C THR A 108 -2.89 4.46 28.11
N PRO A 109 -2.46 4.22 26.86
CA PRO A 109 -1.23 4.80 26.35
C PRO A 109 -1.33 6.33 26.31
N PRO A 110 -0.20 7.05 26.39
CA PRO A 110 -0.20 8.51 26.24
C PRO A 110 -0.74 8.88 24.85
N GLN A 111 -1.53 9.94 24.79
CA GLN A 111 -2.06 10.43 23.51
C GLN A 111 -0.95 11.10 22.71
N ILE A 112 -0.76 10.63 21.48
CA ILE A 112 0.15 11.24 20.52
C ILE A 112 -0.65 12.28 19.72
N PRO A 113 -0.11 13.48 19.47
CA PRO A 113 -0.76 14.45 18.61
C PRO A 113 -1.08 13.86 17.23
N GLU A 114 -2.28 14.14 16.74
CA GLU A 114 -2.70 13.74 15.40
C GLU A 114 -1.86 14.47 14.34
N ASP A 115 -1.53 13.76 13.26
CA ASP A 115 -0.80 14.36 12.14
C ASP A 115 -1.64 15.47 11.47
N LEU A 116 -1.03 16.61 11.20
CA LEU A 116 -1.72 17.76 10.63
C LEU A 116 -2.37 17.44 9.29
N SER A 117 -1.73 16.63 8.44
CA SER A 117 -2.28 16.27 7.13
C SER A 117 -3.55 15.43 7.25
N PHE A 118 -3.60 14.56 8.26
CA PHE A 118 -4.80 13.76 8.56
C PHE A 118 -5.90 14.60 9.20
N ALA A 119 -5.55 15.52 10.11
CA ALA A 119 -6.50 16.47 10.71
C ALA A 119 -7.15 17.41 9.67
N ILE A 120 -6.39 17.84 8.66
CA ILE A 120 -6.92 18.64 7.54
C ILE A 120 -7.84 17.79 6.66
N LYS A 121 -7.41 16.57 6.27
CA LYS A 121 -8.23 15.66 5.43
C LYS A 121 -9.53 15.24 6.11
N SER A 122 -9.51 15.05 7.43
CA SER A 122 -10.69 14.73 8.23
C SER A 122 -11.57 15.95 8.54
N GLY A 123 -11.16 17.15 8.12
CA GLY A 123 -11.92 18.38 8.32
C GLY A 123 -11.90 18.92 9.77
N LYS A 124 -11.10 18.33 10.66
CA LYS A 124 -10.96 18.76 12.06
C LYS A 124 -10.26 20.11 12.20
N VAL A 125 -9.31 20.39 11.30
CA VAL A 125 -8.51 21.60 11.31
C VAL A 125 -8.52 22.23 9.93
N ARG A 126 -8.68 23.55 9.88
CA ARG A 126 -8.53 24.33 8.66
C ARG A 126 -7.17 25.02 8.66
N ALA A 127 -6.28 24.60 7.77
CA ALA A 127 -5.04 25.32 7.52
C ALA A 127 -5.29 26.44 6.48
N PRO A 128 -4.91 27.70 6.76
CA PRO A 128 -5.01 28.78 5.77
C PRO A 128 -3.96 28.63 4.68
N THR A 129 -4.29 29.07 3.46
CA THR A 129 -3.31 29.17 2.35
C THR A 129 -2.57 30.50 2.43
N HIS A 130 -1.25 30.47 2.49
CA HIS A 130 -0.42 31.68 2.57
C HIS A 130 -0.10 32.31 1.21
N ILE A 131 -0.14 31.52 0.14
CA ILE A 131 0.13 31.95 -1.23
C ILE A 131 -1.10 31.66 -2.08
N ILE A 132 -1.49 32.62 -2.90
CA ILE A 132 -2.61 32.51 -3.84
C ILE A 132 -2.04 32.59 -5.25
N SER A 133 -2.05 31.48 -5.98
CA SER A 133 -1.80 31.46 -7.42
C SER A 133 -3.12 31.58 -8.18
N THR A 134 -3.12 32.38 -9.25
CA THR A 134 -4.31 32.63 -10.08
C THR A 134 -4.02 32.51 -11.58
N ILE A 135 -2.80 32.07 -11.95
CA ILE A 135 -2.33 32.03 -13.34
C ILE A 135 -2.03 30.61 -13.82
N SER A 136 -1.69 29.69 -12.92
CA SER A 136 -1.48 28.28 -13.23
C SER A 136 -2.01 27.38 -12.12
N ASP A 137 -2.46 26.19 -12.49
CA ASP A 137 -2.81 25.10 -11.57
C ASP A 137 -2.28 23.76 -12.10
N ASP A 138 -1.35 23.17 -11.35
CA ASP A 138 -0.61 21.96 -11.73
C ASP A 138 -1.04 20.75 -10.87
N ARG A 139 -2.08 20.91 -10.04
CA ARG A 139 -2.54 19.89 -9.08
C ARG A 139 -3.49 18.86 -9.70
N GLY A 140 -4.07 19.19 -10.85
CA GLY A 140 -5.00 18.32 -11.58
C GLY A 140 -4.30 17.19 -12.33
N GLU A 141 -5.04 16.50 -13.20
CA GLU A 141 -4.48 15.48 -14.09
C GLU A 141 -3.54 16.07 -15.15
N GLU A 142 -3.80 17.32 -15.57
CA GLU A 142 -2.96 18.08 -16.49
C GLU A 142 -2.79 19.54 -16.03
N PRO A 143 -1.65 20.19 -16.38
CA PRO A 143 -1.42 21.58 -16.03
C PRO A 143 -2.38 22.51 -16.79
N CYS A 144 -2.87 23.52 -16.08
CA CYS A 144 -3.78 24.52 -16.62
C CYS A 144 -3.18 25.92 -16.54
N TYR A 145 -3.28 26.70 -17.63
CA TYR A 145 -2.90 28.12 -17.65
C TYR A 145 -4.15 29.00 -17.71
N ALA A 146 -4.38 29.79 -16.66
CA ALA A 146 -5.60 30.57 -16.45
C ALA A 146 -6.89 29.75 -16.64
N GLY A 147 -6.88 28.48 -16.21
CA GLY A 147 -8.00 27.55 -16.36
C GLY A 147 -8.13 26.90 -17.74
N VAL A 148 -7.24 27.19 -18.69
CA VAL A 148 -7.17 26.49 -19.98
C VAL A 148 -6.21 25.31 -19.85
N PRO A 149 -6.67 24.07 -20.08
CA PRO A 149 -5.80 22.91 -20.01
C PRO A 149 -4.72 22.92 -21.10
N MET A 150 -3.55 22.38 -20.79
CA MET A 150 -2.41 22.36 -21.71
C MET A 150 -2.72 21.62 -23.03
N SER A 151 -3.47 20.51 -22.96
CA SER A 151 -3.98 19.79 -24.14
C SER A 151 -4.70 20.72 -25.12
N SER A 152 -5.63 21.54 -24.63
CA SER A 152 -6.40 22.50 -25.43
C SER A 152 -5.54 23.57 -26.10
N ILE A 153 -4.42 23.96 -25.49
CA ILE A 153 -3.48 24.93 -26.07
C ILE A 153 -2.79 24.32 -27.29
N ILE A 154 -2.33 23.07 -27.16
CA ILE A 154 -1.63 22.34 -28.21
C ILE A 154 -2.59 21.99 -29.37
N GLU A 155 -3.77 21.45 -29.07
CA GLU A 155 -4.76 21.06 -30.09
C GLU A 155 -5.24 22.23 -30.95
N LYS A 156 -5.42 23.40 -30.35
CA LYS A 156 -5.84 24.62 -31.04
C LYS A 156 -4.69 25.32 -31.78
N GLY A 157 -3.47 24.79 -31.70
CA GLY A 157 -2.28 25.38 -32.31
C GLY A 157 -1.96 26.77 -31.75
N LEU A 158 -2.26 27.01 -30.48
CA LEU A 158 -1.98 28.28 -29.80
C LEU A 158 -0.46 28.42 -29.59
N GLY A 159 0.06 29.61 -29.89
CA GLY A 159 1.49 29.91 -29.85
C GLY A 159 1.97 30.39 -28.49
N VAL A 160 3.24 30.80 -28.44
CA VAL A 160 3.87 31.37 -27.23
C VAL A 160 3.17 32.67 -26.82
N GLY A 161 2.71 33.47 -27.79
CA GLY A 161 1.97 34.71 -27.53
C GLY A 161 0.64 34.45 -26.82
N ASP A 162 -0.04 33.36 -27.14
CA ASP A 162 -1.30 32.95 -26.51
C ASP A 162 -1.06 32.42 -25.08
N VAL A 163 0.01 31.67 -24.84
CA VAL A 163 0.40 31.22 -23.49
C VAL A 163 0.75 32.41 -22.59
N ILE A 164 1.53 33.37 -23.10
CA ILE A 164 1.82 34.62 -22.38
C ILE A 164 0.53 35.38 -22.09
N SER A 165 -0.41 35.39 -23.05
CA SER A 165 -1.71 36.02 -22.85
C SER A 165 -2.48 35.44 -21.67
N LEU A 166 -2.51 34.11 -21.57
CA LEU A 166 -3.15 33.40 -20.47
C LEU A 166 -2.43 33.65 -19.13
N LEU A 167 -1.11 33.53 -19.09
CA LEU A 167 -0.35 33.66 -17.84
C LEU A 167 -0.29 35.10 -17.31
N TRP A 168 -0.09 36.09 -18.18
CA TRP A 168 0.11 37.48 -17.74
C TRP A 168 -1.20 38.26 -17.65
N PHE A 169 -2.14 38.02 -18.58
CA PHE A 169 -3.39 38.79 -18.65
C PHE A 169 -4.63 37.99 -18.24
N LYS A 170 -4.49 36.68 -17.93
CA LYS A 170 -5.59 35.79 -17.54
C LYS A 170 -6.75 35.78 -18.53
N ARG A 171 -6.46 35.99 -19.81
CA ARG A 171 -7.45 36.03 -20.88
C ARG A 171 -6.85 35.59 -22.20
N SER A 172 -7.70 35.08 -23.09
CA SER A 172 -7.34 34.89 -24.50
C SER A 172 -7.40 36.25 -25.19
N LEU A 173 -6.26 36.80 -25.57
CA LEU A 173 -6.21 38.00 -26.40
C LEU A 173 -6.55 37.64 -27.87
N PRO A 174 -7.02 38.61 -28.67
CA PRO A 174 -7.19 38.41 -30.09
C PRO A 174 -5.88 38.05 -30.79
N ARG A 175 -5.97 37.29 -31.89
CA ARG A 175 -4.80 36.77 -32.64
C ARG A 175 -3.80 37.85 -33.06
N TYR A 176 -4.27 39.05 -33.42
CA TYR A 176 -3.36 40.15 -33.80
C TYR A 176 -2.49 40.62 -32.61
N CYS A 177 -3.01 40.57 -31.38
CA CYS A 177 -2.25 40.91 -30.17
C CYS A 177 -1.20 39.85 -29.87
N THR A 178 -1.55 38.56 -29.98
CA THR A 178 -0.64 37.46 -29.64
C THR A 178 0.47 37.34 -30.68
N GLN A 179 0.16 37.55 -31.96
CA GLN A 179 1.16 37.72 -33.02
C GLN A 179 2.07 38.92 -32.80
N PHE A 180 1.54 40.05 -32.32
CA PHE A 180 2.36 41.22 -32.00
C PHE A 180 3.34 40.92 -30.85
N ILE A 181 2.89 40.21 -29.81
CA ILE A 181 3.75 39.78 -28.69
C ILE A 181 4.88 38.88 -29.21
N GLU A 182 4.56 37.88 -30.04
CA GLU A 182 5.55 36.99 -30.65
C GLU A 182 6.55 37.73 -31.53
N ALA A 183 6.07 38.66 -32.36
CA ALA A 183 6.93 39.50 -33.17
C ALA A 183 7.90 40.30 -32.29
N LYS A 184 7.41 40.95 -31.22
CA LYS A 184 8.28 41.70 -30.31
C LYS A 184 9.34 40.84 -29.63
N LEU A 185 8.99 39.61 -29.22
CA LEU A 185 9.95 38.68 -28.65
C LEU A 185 11.06 38.32 -29.66
N LEU A 186 10.71 38.05 -30.92
CA LEU A 186 11.67 37.78 -31.98
C LEU A 186 12.57 38.98 -32.29
N TRP A 187 12.00 40.18 -32.39
CA TRP A 187 12.75 41.41 -32.63
C TRP A 187 13.75 41.73 -31.51
N ILE A 188 13.34 41.56 -30.25
CA ILE A 188 14.24 41.76 -29.10
C ILE A 188 15.41 40.77 -29.16
N ASN A 189 15.13 39.50 -29.44
CA ASN A 189 16.18 38.48 -29.55
C ASN A 189 17.18 38.83 -30.67
N PHE A 190 16.68 39.26 -31.83
CA PHE A 190 17.52 39.70 -32.94
C PHE A 190 18.39 40.91 -32.58
N ALA A 191 17.80 41.93 -31.94
CA ALA A 191 18.52 43.12 -31.50
C ALA A 191 19.62 42.80 -30.49
N LEU A 192 19.35 41.91 -29.53
CA LEU A 192 20.34 41.47 -28.54
C LEU A 192 21.46 40.62 -29.15
N SER A 193 21.17 39.82 -30.17
CA SER A 193 22.18 39.03 -30.89
C SER A 193 23.08 39.85 -31.83
N SER A 194 22.73 41.11 -32.07
CA SER A 194 23.48 42.05 -32.92
C SER A 194 24.39 42.99 -32.12
N ILE A 195 24.48 42.80 -30.81
CA ILE A 195 25.38 43.50 -29.86
C ILE A 195 26.45 42.52 -29.40
#